data_AF-A0A6A0A758-F1
#
_entry.id   AF-A0A6A0A758-F1
#
_cell.length_a   1.000
_cell.length_b   1.000
_cell.length_c   1.000
_cell.angle_alpha   90.00
_cell.angle_beta   90.00
_cell.angle_gamma   90.00
#
_symmetry.space_group_name_H-M   'P 1'
#
loop_
_entity.id
_entity.type
_entity.pdbx_description
1 polymer ?
#
loop_
_entity_poly.entity_id
_entity_poly.type
_entity_poly.pdbx_seq_one_letter_code
_entity_poly.pdbx_strand_id
1 'polypeptide(L)' 'MSRWYSGVVTAFNQQDGSHTVTYSDGDVLDHLLRHEAVQWLDGGSRAGRRSKGPGRRSLA' A
#
# COMPACT_ATOMS: atom_id res chain seq x y z
N MET A 1 -8.11 2.68 22.33
CA MET A 1 -7.01 1.85 21.81
C MET A 1 -7.43 1.37 20.42
N SER A 2 -6.84 1.91 19.36
CA SER A 2 -7.16 1.47 17.99
C SER A 2 -6.23 0.32 17.60
N ARG A 3 -6.79 -0.83 17.22
CA ARG A 3 -6.03 -2.00 16.76
C ARG A 3 -5.98 -1.97 15.23
N TRP A 4 -4.78 -2.15 14.70
CA TRP A 4 -4.55 -2.31 13.28
C TRP A 4 -4.45 -3.80 12.96
N TYR A 5 -5.07 -4.20 11.86
CA TYR A 5 -5.04 -5.58 11.38
C TYR A 5 -4.37 -5.59 10.01
N SER A 6 -3.33 -6.40 9.87
CA SER A 6 -2.66 -6.60 8.60
C SER A 6 -3.40 -7.66 7.80
N GLY A 7 -3.68 -7.36 6.53
CA GLY A 7 -4.30 -8.29 5.60
C GLY A 7 -3.79 -8.03 4.19
N VAL A 8 -4.15 -8.92 3.28
CA VAL A 8 -3.83 -8.83 1.85
C VAL A 8 -5.11 -8.54 1.09
N VAL A 9 -5.08 -7.51 0.25
CA VAL A 9 -6.18 -7.23 -0.67
C VAL A 9 -6.13 -8.26 -1.80
N THR A 10 -7.15 -9.12 -1.89
CA THR A 10 -7.23 -10.21 -2.86
C THR A 10 -8.13 -9.89 -4.04
N ALA A 11 -9.13 -9.03 -3.86
CA ALA A 11 -10.03 -8.61 -4.93
C ALA A 11 -10.51 -7.17 -4.77
N PHE A 12 -10.98 -6.57 -5.86
CA PHE A 12 -11.60 -5.25 -5.88
C PHE A 12 -12.89 -5.29 -6.69
N ASN A 13 -13.99 -4.88 -6.07
CA ASN A 13 -15.27 -4.72 -6.72
C ASN A 13 -15.45 -3.27 -7.18
N GLN A 14 -15.40 -3.06 -8.50
CA GLN A 14 -15.55 -1.74 -9.12
C GLN A 14 -16.96 -1.15 -9.04
N GLN A 15 -17.98 -1.99 -8.86
CA GLN A 15 -19.38 -1.55 -8.83
C GLN A 15 -19.69 -0.81 -7.52
N ASP A 16 -19.20 -1.34 -6.40
CA ASP A 16 -19.44 -0.79 -5.06
C ASP A 16 -18.22 -0.02 -4.51
N GLY A 17 -17.04 -0.24 -5.09
CA GLY A 17 -15.76 0.30 -4.62
C GLY A 17 -15.16 -0.44 -3.42
N SER A 18 -15.71 -1.61 -3.08
CA SER A 18 -15.24 -2.45 -1.97
C SER A 18 -14.01 -3.27 -2.35
N HIS A 19 -13.10 -3.45 -1.39
CA HIS A 19 -11.89 -4.25 -1.53
C HIS A 19 -12.01 -5.47 -0.62
N THR A 20 -11.81 -6.65 -1.17
CA THR A 20 -11.77 -7.89 -0.40
C THR A 20 -10.40 -8.01 0.24
N VAL A 21 -10.36 -8.00 1.57
CA VAL A 21 -9.14 -8.15 2.38
C VAL A 21 -9.19 -9.51 3.06
N THR A 22 -8.15 -10.31 2.83
CA THR A 22 -7.90 -11.57 3.55
C THR A 22 -6.93 -11.29 4.69
N TYR A 23 -7.41 -11.45 5.91
CA TYR A 23 -6.64 -11.25 7.13
C TYR A 23 -5.84 -12.51 7.50
N SER A 24 -4.81 -12.34 8.34
CA SER A 24 -3.90 -13.41 8.74
C SER A 24 -4.52 -14.50 9.63
N ASP A 25 -5.66 -14.22 10.22
CA ASP A 25 -6.49 -15.16 11.00
C ASP A 25 -7.31 -16.11 10.10
N GLY A 26 -7.35 -15.85 8.79
CA GLY A 26 -8.13 -16.61 7.81
C GLY A 26 -9.48 -15.97 7.49
N ASP A 27 -9.83 -14.85 8.11
CA ASP A 27 -11.06 -14.13 7.79
C ASP A 27 -10.91 -13.35 6.48
N VAL A 28 -12.00 -13.32 5.71
CA VAL A 28 -12.09 -12.59 4.44
C VAL A 28 -13.27 -11.65 4.52
N LEU A 29 -13.01 -10.34 4.47
CA LEU A 29 -14.03 -9.30 4.57
C LEU A 29 -13.90 -8.30 3.45
N ASP A 30 -15.03 -7.78 2.99
CA ASP A 30 -15.09 -6.63 2.09
C ASP A 30 -15.05 -5.32 2.88
N HIS A 31 -14.08 -4.47 2.54
CA HIS A 31 -13.89 -3.17 3.17
C HIS A 31 -13.85 -2.04 2.13
N LEU A 32 -14.49 -0.94 2.46
CA LEU A 32 -14.40 0.30 1.70
C LEU A 32 -13.19 1.10 2.16
N LEU A 33 -12.00 0.70 1.70
CA LEU A 33 -10.70 1.33 2.03
C LEU A 33 -10.69 2.87 1.83
N ARG A 34 -11.58 3.40 0.98
CA ARG A 34 -11.78 4.85 0.75
C ARG A 34 -12.27 5.64 1.98
N HIS A 35 -12.92 4.99 2.93
CA HIS A 35 -13.48 5.63 4.14
C HIS A 35 -12.75 5.23 5.42
N GLU A 36 -11.78 4.31 5.32
CA GLU A 36 -11.05 3.78 6.45
C GLU A 36 -9.62 4.31 6.48
N ALA A 37 -9.01 4.35 7.67
CA ALA A 37 -7.60 4.63 7.80
C ALA A 37 -6.82 3.38 7.39
N VAL A 38 -6.11 3.44 6.26
CA VAL A 38 -5.36 2.30 5.69
C VAL A 38 -3.88 2.66 5.61
N GLN A 39 -3.03 1.76 6.11
CA GLN A 39 -1.58 1.88 5.97
C GLN A 39 -1.07 0.75 5.07
N TRP A 40 -0.59 1.12 3.89
CA TRP A 40 0.03 0.18 2.97
C TRP A 40 1.40 -0.23 3.50
N LEU A 41 1.58 -1.52 3.79
CA LEU A 41 2.81 -2.08 4.38
C LEU A 41 3.90 -2.38 3.34
N ASP A 42 3.56 -2.41 2.05
CA ASP A 42 4.54 -2.61 0.99
C ASP A 42 5.31 -1.31 0.74
N GLY A 43 6.57 -1.33 1.16
CA GLY A 43 7.47 -0.18 1.17
C GLY A 43 7.77 0.33 -0.22
N GLY A 44 7.00 1.33 -0.65
CA GLY A 44 7.23 2.04 -1.89
C GLY A 44 6.91 3.51 -1.76
N SER A 45 7.64 4.23 -0.90
CA SER A 45 7.75 5.68 -0.91
C SER A 45 8.03 6.19 -2.34
N ARG A 46 7.00 6.47 -3.13
CA ARG A 46 7.15 7.34 -4.32
C ARG A 46 7.26 8.81 -3.93
N ALA A 47 7.14 9.12 -2.64
CA ALA A 47 7.62 10.37 -2.06
C ALA A 47 9.06 10.18 -1.55
N GLY A 48 10.07 10.56 -2.35
CA GLY A 48 11.31 11.10 -1.78
C GLY A 48 12.61 10.28 -1.77
N ARG A 49 13.01 9.61 -2.86
CA ARG A 49 14.46 9.36 -3.13
C ARG A 49 14.89 9.86 -4.50
N ARG A 50 14.81 11.19 -4.67
CA ARG A 50 15.77 11.95 -5.47
C ARG A 50 16.88 12.42 -4.54
N SER A 51 18.03 11.73 -4.54
CA SER A 51 19.35 12.19 -4.06
C SER A 51 20.26 10.96 -4.03
N LYS A 52 21.46 10.91 -4.60
CA LYS A 52 22.39 11.90 -5.17
C LYS A 52 23.04 11.29 -6.41
N GLY A 53 23.32 12.09 -7.43
CA GLY A 53 24.23 11.67 -8.51
C GLY A 53 25.69 11.59 -8.04
N PRO A 54 26.58 10.93 -8.79
CA PRO A 54 27.98 11.29 -8.80
C PRO A 54 28.25 12.12 -10.06
N GLY A 55 28.60 13.39 -9.88
CA GLY A 55 29.30 14.11 -10.92
C GLY A 55 30.68 13.48 -11.12
N ARG A 56 31.00 13.08 -12.34
CA ARG A 56 32.40 13.09 -12.80
C ARG A 56 32.45 13.24 -14.32
N ARG A 57 32.89 14.43 -14.72
CA ARG A 57 33.36 14.82 -16.05
C ARG A 57 34.53 13.92 -16.47
N SER A 58 34.58 13.50 -17.73
CA SER A 58 35.72 13.79 -18.62
C SER A 58 35.39 13.38 -20.06
N LEU A 59 35.55 14.36 -20.95
CA LEU A 59 35.68 14.22 -22.40
C LEU A 59 36.85 13.26 -22.70
N ALA A 60 36.65 12.38 -23.67
CA ALA A 60 37.72 11.77 -24.46
C ALA A 60 37.46 12.11 -25.93
#